data_AF-A0A3M1Z5A4-F1
#
_entry.id   AF-A0A3M1Z5A4-F1
#
_cell.length_a   1.000
_cell.length_b   1.000
_cell.length_c   1.000
_cell.angle_alpha   90.00
_cell.angle_beta   90.00
_cell.angle_gamma   90.00
#
_symmetry.space_group_name_H-M   'P 1'
#
loop_
_entity.id
_entity.type
_entity.pdbx_description
1 polymer ?
#
loop_
_entity_poly.entity_id
_entity_poly.type
_entity_poly.pdbx_seq_one_letter_code
_entity_poly.pdbx_strand_id
1 'polypeptide(L)'
;MVAHTSSHAEPTPEFMAQCQKILERWRVGELPFADAVAKFSTLVQQASQEGHSANLARAEQLLGYLQHYRGNYNISIMHNDRARTLYERVGNRARVITLIINQGENYRFKGEYKRAISLYDQAYGEASE
;
A
#
# COMPACT_ATOMS: atom_id res chain seq x y z
N MET A 1 -27.72 17.88 -3.40
CA MET A 1 -26.28 18.16 -3.56
C MET A 1 -25.52 16.96 -3.04
N VAL A 2 -25.10 16.05 -3.91
CA VAL A 2 -24.33 14.85 -3.51
C VAL A 2 -22.91 15.01 -4.06
N ALA A 3 -21.96 14.92 -3.15
CA ALA A 3 -20.57 15.31 -3.31
C ALA A 3 -19.88 14.63 -4.50
N HIS A 4 -19.28 15.45 -5.37
CA HIS A 4 -18.32 15.04 -6.39
C HIS A 4 -16.91 14.94 -5.78
N THR A 5 -16.64 13.96 -4.92
CA THR A 5 -15.30 13.78 -4.33
C THR A 5 -14.62 12.45 -4.66
N SER A 6 -15.22 11.57 -5.46
CA SER A 6 -14.76 10.18 -5.58
C SER A 6 -13.64 9.90 -6.59
N SER A 7 -13.20 10.88 -7.40
CA SER A 7 -12.19 10.62 -8.46
C SER A 7 -10.74 10.60 -7.95
N HIS A 8 -10.40 11.49 -7.01
CA HIS A 8 -9.00 11.71 -6.60
C HIS A 8 -8.55 10.85 -5.40
N ALA A 9 -9.49 10.23 -4.69
CA ALA A 9 -9.22 9.37 -3.53
C ALA A 9 -8.73 7.97 -3.94
N GLU A 10 -9.06 7.54 -5.15
CA GLU A 10 -8.68 6.24 -5.68
C GLU A 10 -7.53 6.36 -6.69
N PRO A 11 -6.67 5.34 -6.81
CA PRO A 11 -5.71 5.26 -7.90
C PRO A 11 -6.46 5.12 -9.23
N THR A 12 -5.92 5.68 -10.31
CA THR A 12 -6.59 5.62 -11.61
C THR A 12 -6.68 4.18 -12.14
N PRO A 13 -7.71 3.85 -12.94
CA PRO A 13 -7.85 2.51 -13.53
C PRO A 13 -6.61 2.10 -14.35
N GLU A 14 -6.03 3.03 -15.11
CA GLU A 14 -4.83 2.79 -15.92
C GLU A 14 -3.63 2.47 -15.03
N PHE A 15 -3.46 3.21 -13.93
CA PHE A 15 -2.40 2.95 -12.97
C PHE A 15 -2.56 1.59 -12.28
N MET A 16 -3.80 1.25 -11.92
CA MET A 16 -4.13 -0.05 -11.32
C MET A 16 -3.83 -1.20 -12.29
N ALA A 17 -4.18 -1.06 -13.57
CA ALA A 17 -3.86 -2.06 -14.59
C ALA A 17 -2.35 -2.25 -14.76
N GLN A 18 -1.56 -1.17 -14.75
CA GLN A 18 -0.10 -1.25 -14.77
C GLN A 18 0.46 -1.99 -13.55
N CYS A 19 -0.03 -1.65 -12.35
CA CYS A 19 0.35 -2.32 -11.11
C CYS A 19 0.04 -3.82 -11.15
N GLN A 20 -1.16 -4.19 -11.61
CA GLN A 20 -1.59 -5.59 -11.71
C GLN A 20 -0.69 -6.38 -12.65
N LYS A 21 -0.32 -5.79 -13.80
CA LYS A 21 0.61 -6.43 -14.74
C LYS A 21 1.98 -6.70 -14.14
N ILE A 22 2.51 -5.77 -13.32
CA ILE A 22 3.80 -5.97 -12.63
C ILE A 22 3.66 -7.09 -11.59
N LEU A 23 2.61 -7.06 -10.76
CA LEU A 23 2.39 -8.06 -9.73
C LEU A 23 2.21 -9.46 -10.30
N GLU A 24 1.43 -9.61 -11.38
CA GLU A 24 1.17 -10.93 -11.93
C GLU A 24 2.44 -11.57 -12.47
N ARG A 25 3.23 -10.81 -13.24
CA ARG A 25 4.52 -11.29 -13.74
C ARG A 25 5.49 -11.65 -12.62
N TRP A 26 5.49 -10.88 -11.53
CA TRP A 26 6.29 -11.22 -10.35
C TRP A 26 5.78 -12.50 -9.66
N ARG A 27 4.46 -12.61 -9.48
CA ARG A 27 3.80 -13.75 -8.81
C ARG A 27 4.02 -15.07 -9.55
N VAL A 28 4.01 -15.04 -10.89
CA VAL A 28 4.27 -16.22 -11.72
C VAL A 28 5.76 -16.49 -11.96
N GLY A 29 6.66 -15.64 -11.45
CA GLY A 29 8.11 -15.80 -11.53
C GLY A 29 8.77 -15.29 -12.82
N GLU A 30 7.99 -14.72 -13.75
CA GLU A 30 8.50 -14.11 -14.99
C GLU A 30 9.22 -12.78 -14.78
N LEU A 31 9.01 -12.14 -13.62
CA LEU A 31 9.66 -10.89 -13.24
C LEU A 31 10.44 -11.09 -11.94
N PRO A 32 11.78 -11.00 -11.97
CA PRO A 32 12.60 -11.07 -10.77
C PRO A 32 12.19 -10.02 -9.72
N PHE A 33 12.37 -10.35 -8.44
CA PHE A 33 12.03 -9.46 -7.33
C PHE A 33 12.68 -8.07 -7.45
N ALA A 34 13.97 -8.01 -7.80
CA ALA A 34 14.68 -6.74 -7.97
C ALA A 34 14.04 -5.88 -9.07
N ASP A 35 13.64 -6.50 -10.18
CA ASP A 35 13.00 -5.81 -11.29
C ASP A 35 11.58 -5.35 -10.94
N ALA A 36 10.84 -6.13 -10.15
CA ALA A 36 9.53 -5.73 -9.64
C ALA A 36 9.63 -4.50 -8.73
N VAL A 37 10.59 -4.50 -7.81
CA VAL A 37 10.89 -3.35 -6.93
C VAL A 37 11.31 -2.13 -7.75
N ALA A 38 12.19 -2.31 -8.75
CA ALA A 38 12.63 -1.23 -9.63
C ALA A 38 11.44 -0.61 -10.39
N LYS A 39 10.56 -1.45 -10.96
CA LYS A 39 9.36 -0.97 -11.68
C LYS A 39 8.41 -0.21 -10.78
N PHE A 40 8.13 -0.69 -9.56
CA PHE A 40 7.30 0.08 -8.62
C PHE A 40 7.98 1.35 -8.14
N SER A 41 9.31 1.36 -7.99
CA SER A 41 10.06 2.57 -7.64
C SER A 41 9.96 3.64 -8.74
N THR A 42 9.93 3.23 -10.01
CA THR A 42 9.63 4.14 -11.13
C THR A 42 8.21 4.68 -11.05
N LEU A 43 7.22 3.85 -10.73
CA LEU A 43 5.82 4.30 -10.56
C LEU A 43 5.67 5.28 -9.39
N VAL A 44 6.42 5.09 -8.29
CA VAL A 44 6.49 6.07 -7.18
C VAL A 44 7.02 7.41 -7.69
N GLN A 45 8.15 7.42 -8.42
CA GLN A 45 8.73 8.66 -8.94
C GLN A 45 7.78 9.38 -9.89
N GLN A 46 7.16 8.64 -10.82
CA GLN A 46 6.20 9.19 -11.78
C GLN A 46 4.98 9.79 -11.07
N ALA A 47 4.32 9.02 -10.20
CA ALA A 47 3.13 9.51 -9.48
C ALA A 47 3.45 10.70 -8.56
N SER A 48 4.67 10.75 -8.01
CA SER A 48 5.16 11.90 -7.24
C SER A 48 5.35 13.15 -8.12
N GLN A 49 5.88 13.00 -9.33
CA GLN A 49 6.06 14.12 -10.27
C GLN A 49 4.72 14.65 -10.80
N GLU A 50 3.76 13.74 -11.02
CA GLU A 50 2.40 14.08 -11.44
C GLU A 50 1.55 14.66 -10.30
N GLY A 51 2.02 14.58 -9.05
CA GLY A 51 1.25 15.01 -7.88
C GLY A 51 0.05 14.12 -7.54
N HIS A 52 -0.06 12.94 -8.15
CA HIS A 52 -1.22 12.06 -8.00
C HIS A 52 -1.11 11.20 -6.73
N SER A 53 -1.52 11.77 -5.60
CA SER A 53 -1.35 11.19 -4.26
C SER A 53 -1.89 9.75 -4.12
N ALA A 54 -3.05 9.41 -4.70
CA ALA A 54 -3.59 8.06 -4.60
C ALA A 54 -2.80 7.01 -5.41
N ASN A 55 -2.21 7.39 -6.56
CA ASN A 55 -1.32 6.52 -7.35
C ASN A 55 0.00 6.31 -6.59
N LEU A 56 0.55 7.39 -6.04
CA LEU A 56 1.76 7.33 -5.22
C LEU A 56 1.56 6.40 -4.02
N ALA A 57 0.46 6.56 -3.29
CA ALA A 57 0.10 5.71 -2.16
C ALA A 57 -0.01 4.23 -2.55
N ARG A 58 -0.59 3.95 -3.72
CA ARG A 58 -0.74 2.59 -4.22
C ARG A 58 0.60 1.94 -4.55
N ALA A 59 1.52 2.66 -5.20
CA ALA A 59 2.86 2.13 -5.48
C ALA A 59 3.67 1.91 -4.20
N GLU A 60 3.60 2.84 -3.24
CA GLU A 60 4.23 2.67 -1.92
C GLU A 60 3.66 1.43 -1.20
N GLN A 61 2.34 1.25 -1.16
CA GLN A 61 1.70 0.05 -0.61
C GLN A 61 2.24 -1.24 -1.28
N LEU A 62 2.39 -1.25 -2.60
CA LEU A 62 2.84 -2.43 -3.35
C LEU A 62 4.33 -2.72 -3.15
N LEU A 63 5.18 -1.71 -2.98
CA LEU A 63 6.54 -1.90 -2.49
C LEU A 63 6.54 -2.54 -1.10
N GLY A 64 5.69 -2.05 -0.20
CA GLY A 64 5.53 -2.64 1.13
C GLY A 64 5.13 -4.12 1.08
N TYR A 65 4.19 -4.47 0.21
CA TYR A 65 3.75 -5.84 -0.04
C TYR A 65 4.90 -6.73 -0.56
N LEU A 66 5.66 -6.28 -1.56
CA LEU A 66 6.80 -7.04 -2.07
C LEU A 66 7.85 -7.31 -0.98
N GLN A 67 8.16 -6.31 -0.17
CA GLN A 67 9.14 -6.43 0.92
C GLN A 67 8.67 -7.39 2.00
N HIS A 68 7.38 -7.37 2.34
CA HIS A 68 6.77 -8.32 3.27
C HIS A 68 6.99 -9.77 2.83
N TYR A 69 6.72 -10.08 1.55
CA TYR A 69 6.92 -11.42 0.98
C TYR A 69 8.36 -11.91 1.01
N ARG A 70 9.34 -11.00 1.10
CA ARG A 70 10.77 -11.33 1.26
C ARG A 70 11.24 -11.35 2.71
N GLY A 71 10.34 -11.16 3.68
CA GLY A 71 10.70 -11.08 5.10
C GLY A 71 11.29 -9.74 5.53
N ASN A 72 11.30 -8.74 4.65
CA ASN A 72 11.85 -7.41 4.92
C ASN A 72 10.81 -6.53 5.65
N TYR A 73 10.34 -6.99 6.81
CA TYR A 73 9.18 -6.42 7.50
C TYR A 73 9.36 -4.95 7.91
N ASN A 74 10.56 -4.54 8.34
CA ASN A 74 10.83 -3.13 8.67
C ASN A 74 10.72 -2.22 7.43
N ILE A 75 11.19 -2.69 6.28
CA ILE A 75 11.07 -1.95 5.01
C ILE A 75 9.60 -1.90 4.57
N SER A 76 8.87 -3.00 4.74
CA SER A 76 7.43 -3.04 4.49
C SER A 76 6.65 -2.03 5.31
N ILE A 77 6.93 -1.95 6.63
CA ILE A 77 6.31 -0.99 7.54
C ILE A 77 6.56 0.45 7.08
N MET A 78 7.80 0.79 6.72
CA MET A 78 8.15 2.13 6.21
C MET A 78 7.33 2.51 4.96
N HIS A 79 7.19 1.60 4.00
CA HIS A 79 6.38 1.83 2.81
C HIS A 79 4.88 1.96 3.13
N ASN A 80 4.37 1.14 4.06
CA ASN A 80 2.98 1.23 4.51
C ASN A 80 2.69 2.57 5.20
N ASP A 81 3.60 3.10 6.03
CA ASP A 81 3.44 4.42 6.68
C ASP A 81 3.36 5.57 5.66
N ARG A 82 4.19 5.52 4.62
CA ARG A 82 4.14 6.49 3.51
C ARG A 82 2.80 6.41 2.78
N ALA A 83 2.38 5.20 2.41
CA ALA A 83 1.10 4.99 1.75
C ALA A 83 -0.09 5.45 2.61
N ARG A 84 -0.01 5.25 3.92
CA ARG A 84 -1.05 5.62 4.89
C ARG A 84 -1.24 7.12 4.94
N THR A 85 -0.14 7.85 5.10
CA THR A 85 -0.12 9.33 5.10
C THR A 85 -0.74 9.91 3.83
N LEU A 86 -0.48 9.28 2.68
CA LEU A 86 -1.01 9.72 1.40
C LEU A 86 -2.51 9.40 1.25
N TYR A 87 -2.96 8.23 1.69
CA TYR A 87 -4.37 7.86 1.67
C TYR A 87 -5.21 8.68 2.65
N GLU A 88 -4.67 9.03 3.82
CA GLU A 88 -5.27 9.98 4.76
C GLU A 88 -5.48 11.34 4.11
N ARG A 89 -4.47 11.87 3.39
CA ARG A 89 -4.55 13.16 2.68
C ARG A 89 -5.67 13.21 1.65
N VAL A 90 -5.93 12.11 0.95
CA VAL A 90 -6.98 12.02 -0.07
C VAL A 90 -8.32 11.51 0.49
N GLY A 91 -8.42 11.32 1.81
CA GLY A 91 -9.65 10.88 2.47
C GLY A 91 -10.05 9.42 2.22
N ASN A 92 -9.11 8.55 1.83
CA ASN A 92 -9.40 7.15 1.54
C ASN A 92 -9.29 6.26 2.79
N ARG A 93 -10.31 6.34 3.65
CA ARG A 93 -10.37 5.60 4.93
C ARG A 93 -10.24 4.09 4.76
N ALA A 94 -10.87 3.50 3.74
CA ALA A 94 -10.82 2.05 3.50
C ALA A 94 -9.38 1.56 3.23
N ARG A 95 -8.60 2.32 2.45
CA ARG A 95 -7.20 1.99 2.18
C ARG A 95 -6.30 2.26 3.38
N VAL A 96 -6.60 3.27 4.20
CA VAL A 96 -5.92 3.49 5.48
C VAL A 96 -6.05 2.24 6.35
N ILE A 97 -7.28 1.77 6.60
CA ILE A 97 -7.56 0.56 7.39
C ILE A 97 -6.80 -0.66 6.84
N THR A 98 -6.79 -0.84 5.51
CA THR A 98 -6.03 -1.92 4.86
C THR A 98 -4.53 -1.86 5.19
N LEU A 99 -3.95 -0.67 5.27
CA LEU A 99 -2.54 -0.50 5.64
C LEU A 99 -2.28 -0.77 7.12
N ILE A 100 -3.22 -0.48 8.01
CA ILE A 100 -3.14 -0.85 9.44
C ILE A 100 -3.04 -2.37 9.57
N ILE A 101 -3.91 -3.10 8.85
CA ILE A 101 -3.91 -4.57 8.82
C ILE A 101 -2.57 -5.08 8.28
N ASN A 102 -2.07 -4.52 7.18
CA ASN A 102 -0.77 -4.92 6.62
C ASN A 102 0.39 -4.66 7.58
N GLN A 103 0.36 -3.57 8.36
CA GLN A 103 1.35 -3.34 9.43
C GLN A 103 1.21 -4.37 10.55
N GLY A 104 -0.02 -4.70 10.95
CA GLY A 104 -0.29 -5.78 11.90
C GLY A 104 0.33 -7.10 11.46
N GLU A 105 0.15 -7.47 10.19
CA GLU A 105 0.80 -8.66 9.59
C GLU A 105 2.32 -8.58 9.69
N ASN A 106 2.94 -7.45 9.35
CA ASN A 106 4.38 -7.28 9.49
C ASN A 106 4.87 -7.50 10.93
N TYR A 107 4.19 -6.94 11.93
CA TYR A 107 4.55 -7.17 13.34
C TYR A 107 4.29 -8.61 13.79
N ARG A 108 3.23 -9.25 13.28
CA ARG A 108 2.92 -10.66 13.55
C ARG A 108 4.05 -11.57 13.08
N PHE A 109 4.54 -11.36 11.85
CA PHE A 109 5.66 -12.14 11.31
C PHE A 109 7.01 -11.81 11.98
N LYS A 110 7.17 -10.63 12.58
CA LYS A 110 8.31 -10.30 13.45
C LYS A 110 8.25 -10.96 14.83
N GLY A 111 7.13 -11.59 15.20
CA GLY A 111 6.89 -12.13 16.54
C GLY A 111 6.44 -11.08 17.57
N GLU A 112 6.18 -9.85 17.14
CA GLU A 112 5.72 -8.74 17.99
C GLU A 112 4.19 -8.77 18.14
N TYR A 113 3.66 -9.89 18.65
CA TYR A 113 2.22 -10.18 18.65
C TYR A 113 1.36 -9.13 19.37
N LYS A 114 1.86 -8.55 20.48
CA LYS A 114 1.12 -7.49 21.19
C LYS A 114 0.87 -6.27 20.31
N ARG A 115 1.85 -5.87 19.49
CA ARG A 115 1.70 -4.75 18.55
C ARG A 115 0.78 -5.12 17.40
N ALA A 116 0.89 -6.34 16.88
CA ALA A 116 0.00 -6.83 15.83
C ALA A 116 -1.48 -6.80 16.29
N ILE A 117 -1.78 -7.35 17.48
CA ILE A 117 -3.14 -7.33 18.06
C ILE A 117 -3.66 -5.90 18.19
N SER A 118 -2.86 -4.98 18.75
CA SER A 118 -3.27 -3.58 18.89
C SER A 118 -3.61 -2.93 17.54
N LEU A 119 -2.90 -3.27 16.47
CA LEU A 119 -3.18 -2.75 15.12
C LEU A 119 -4.44 -3.37 14.52
N TYR A 120 -4.68 -4.66 14.74
CA TYR A 120 -5.93 -5.30 14.30
C TYR A 120 -7.16 -4.75 15.03
N ASP A 121 -7.06 -4.54 16.34
CA ASP A 121 -8.13 -3.94 17.15
C ASP A 121 -8.42 -2.51 16.69
N GLN A 122 -7.37 -1.71 16.41
CA GLN A 122 -7.51 -0.40 15.81
C GLN A 122 -8.24 -0.47 14.46
N ALA A 123 -7.80 -1.35 13.56
CA ALA A 123 -8.41 -1.51 12.24
C ALA A 123 -9.88 -1.93 12.33
N TYR A 124 -10.23 -2.82 13.27
CA TYR A 124 -11.60 -3.25 13.52
C TYR A 124 -12.47 -2.09 14.03
N GLY A 125 -11.99 -1.34 15.01
CA GLY A 125 -12.67 -0.16 15.53
C GLY A 125 -12.94 0.86 14.44
N GLU A 126 -11.90 1.23 13.68
CA GLU A 126 -12.01 2.20 12.59
C GLU A 126 -12.93 1.74 11.43
N ALA A 127 -13.07 0.44 11.21
CA ALA A 127 -13.97 -0.12 10.18
C ALA A 127 -15.43 -0.21 10.63
N SER A 128 -15.68 -0.19 11.94
CA SER A 128 -17.01 -0.33 12.55
C SER A 128 -17.73 0.99 12.82
N GLU A 129 -17.05 2.12 12.62
CA GLU A 129 -17.59 3.49 12.68
C GLU A 129 -18.19 3.95 11.35
#